data_AF-A0A973WHZ1-F1
#
_entry.id   AF-A0A973WHZ1-F1
#
_cell.length_a   1.000
_cell.length_b   1.000
_cell.length_c   1.000
_cell.angle_alpha   90.00
_cell.angle_beta   90.00
_cell.angle_gamma   90.00
#
_symmetry.space_group_name_H-M   'P 1'
#
loop_
_entity.id
_entity.type
_entity.pdbx_description
1 polymer ?
#
loop_
_entity_poly.entity_id
_entity_poly.type
_entity_poly.pdbx_seq_one_letter_code
_entity_poly.pdbx_strand_id
1 'polypeptide(L)'
;MYDHIGLRVADLDASVRFYTAVLAPLGFVLCSRDDSGAGFGPKGEPALWLHLHKGKTQGGAHIAFRAPSHDAIKKFHTEGLNAGGKDNGAAGHRKDYSPTYYAAFLLDPDGNNVEAVST
;
A
#
# COMPACT_ATOMS: atom_id res chain seq x y z
N MET A 1 16.72 6.81 -4.17
CA MET A 1 15.76 6.62 -5.26
C MET A 1 15.58 5.12 -5.44
N TYR A 2 14.35 4.63 -5.46
CA TYR A 2 14.05 3.22 -5.68
C TYR A 2 13.41 3.09 -7.07
N ASP A 3 13.79 2.06 -7.80
CA ASP A 3 13.21 1.73 -9.10
C ASP A 3 11.91 0.93 -8.89
N HIS A 4 12.02 -0.20 -8.19
CA HIS A 4 10.87 -1.00 -7.76
C HIS A 4 11.16 -1.74 -6.45
N ILE A 5 10.10 -2.27 -5.83
CA ILE A 5 10.12 -3.08 -4.61
C ILE A 5 9.25 -4.32 -4.85
N GLY A 6 9.68 -5.47 -4.33
CA GLY A 6 8.92 -6.72 -4.37
C GLY A 6 8.46 -7.16 -2.98
N LEU A 7 7.20 -7.56 -2.85
CA LEU A 7 6.62 -8.18 -1.66
C LEU A 7 6.22 -9.62 -1.95
N ARG A 8 6.41 -10.50 -0.97
CA ARG A 8 5.83 -11.84 -0.99
C ARG A 8 4.46 -11.79 -0.37
N VAL A 9 3.47 -12.39 -1.04
CA VAL A 9 2.07 -12.44 -0.58
C VAL A 9 1.58 -13.88 -0.54
N ALA A 10 0.82 -14.24 0.49
CA ALA A 10 0.27 -15.58 0.65
C ALA A 10 -0.99 -15.81 -0.19
N ASP A 11 -1.78 -14.75 -0.39
CA ASP A 11 -3.00 -14.75 -1.21
C ASP A 11 -2.94 -13.56 -2.18
N LEU A 12 -2.61 -13.85 -3.45
CA LEU A 12 -2.46 -12.84 -4.47
C LEU A 12 -3.78 -12.09 -4.73
N ASP A 13 -4.93 -12.77 -4.65
CA ASP A 13 -6.22 -12.14 -4.91
C ASP A 13 -6.60 -11.18 -3.79
N ALA A 14 -6.37 -11.57 -2.53
CA ALA A 14 -6.55 -10.69 -1.38
C ALA A 14 -5.64 -9.48 -1.44
N SER A 15 -4.36 -9.68 -1.74
CA SER A 15 -3.39 -8.59 -1.83
C SER A 15 -3.68 -7.68 -3.02
N VAL A 16 -4.05 -8.20 -4.19
CA VAL A 16 -4.45 -7.36 -5.33
C VAL A 16 -5.69 -6.53 -5.01
N ARG A 17 -6.71 -7.09 -4.33
CA ARG A 17 -7.89 -6.30 -3.90
C ARG A 17 -7.48 -5.15 -2.97
N PHE A 18 -6.67 -5.45 -1.95
CA PHE A 18 -6.17 -4.45 -1.00
C PHE A 18 -5.34 -3.37 -1.68
N TYR A 19 -4.29 -3.75 -2.42
CA TYR A 19 -3.38 -2.80 -3.08
C TYR A 19 -4.07 -1.98 -4.17
N THR A 20 -5.07 -2.52 -4.86
CA THR A 20 -5.90 -1.74 -5.79
C THR A 20 -6.68 -0.64 -5.05
N ALA A 21 -7.32 -0.99 -3.93
CA ALA A 21 -8.15 -0.05 -3.16
C ALA A 21 -7.31 1.07 -2.55
N VAL A 22 -6.17 0.75 -1.92
CA VAL A 22 -5.34 1.75 -1.24
C VAL A 22 -4.54 2.62 -2.20
N LEU A 23 -4.09 2.08 -3.34
CA LEU A 23 -3.23 2.83 -4.24
C LEU A 23 -4.01 3.68 -5.27
N ALA A 24 -5.28 3.37 -5.55
CA ALA A 24 -6.11 4.15 -6.46
C ALA A 24 -6.28 5.63 -6.04
N PRO A 25 -6.56 5.98 -4.76
CA PRO A 25 -6.56 7.37 -4.30
C PRO A 25 -5.23 8.11 -4.47
N LEU A 26 -4.12 7.37 -4.55
CA LEU A 26 -2.78 7.92 -4.75
C LEU A 26 -2.43 8.08 -6.25
N GLY A 27 -3.30 7.61 -7.14
CA GLY A 27 -3.13 7.72 -8.59
C GLY A 27 -2.41 6.53 -9.24
N PHE A 28 -2.18 5.44 -8.50
CA PHE A 28 -1.57 4.23 -9.06
C PHE A 28 -2.61 3.20 -9.46
N VAL A 29 -2.25 2.36 -10.42
CA VAL A 29 -3.12 1.35 -11.03
C VAL A 29 -2.45 -0.01 -11.06
N LEU A 30 -3.26 -1.06 -11.19
CA LEU A 30 -2.79 -2.39 -11.53
C LEU A 30 -2.30 -2.38 -12.98
N CYS A 31 -0.99 -2.51 -13.19
CA CYS A 31 -0.35 -2.44 -14.49
C CYS A 31 -0.16 -3.83 -15.12
N SER A 32 0.07 -4.85 -14.30
CA SER A 32 0.30 -6.23 -14.73
C SER A 32 -0.29 -7.19 -13.72
N ARG A 33 -0.81 -8.32 -14.19
CA ARG A 33 -1.25 -9.43 -13.35
C ARG A 33 -1.23 -10.74 -14.13
N ASP A 34 -0.71 -11.78 -13.50
CA ASP A 34 -0.83 -13.17 -13.91
C ASP A 34 -1.07 -14.06 -12.68
N ASP A 35 -0.99 -15.38 -12.85
CA ASP A 35 -1.24 -16.35 -11.78
C ASP A 35 -0.16 -16.37 -10.69
N SER A 36 1.00 -15.75 -10.94
CA SER A 36 2.18 -15.75 -10.08
C SER A 36 2.46 -14.41 -9.41
N GLY A 37 1.91 -13.31 -9.94
CA GLY A 37 2.13 -11.99 -9.38
C GLY A 37 1.31 -10.86 -9.99
N ALA A 38 1.52 -9.67 -9.42
CA ALA A 38 0.87 -8.44 -9.86
C ALA A 38 1.81 -7.24 -9.69
N GLY A 39 1.70 -6.25 -10.57
CA GLY A 39 2.50 -5.03 -10.56
C GLY A 39 1.62 -3.78 -10.46
N PHE A 40 1.93 -2.88 -9.53
CA PHE A 40 1.26 -1.60 -9.31
C PHE A 40 2.21 -0.42 -9.51
N GLY A 41 1.67 0.69 -10.00
CA GLY A 41 2.42 1.94 -10.19
C GLY A 41 1.64 2.94 -11.05
N PRO A 42 2.28 4.04 -11.50
CA PRO A 42 1.75 4.85 -12.60
C PRO A 42 1.44 3.97 -13.82
N LYS A 43 0.46 4.40 -14.63
CA LYS A 43 0.00 3.60 -15.78
C LYS A 43 1.16 3.28 -16.73
N GLY A 44 1.50 2.00 -16.85
CA GLY A 44 2.58 1.51 -17.71
C GLY A 44 3.96 1.43 -17.03
N GLU A 45 4.07 1.84 -15.77
CA GLU A 45 5.32 1.94 -15.02
C GLU A 45 5.18 1.26 -13.63
N PRO A 46 5.04 -0.09 -13.57
CA PRO A 46 4.92 -0.80 -12.30
C PRO A 46 6.20 -0.68 -11.45
N ALA A 47 6.03 -0.28 -10.19
CA ALA A 47 7.12 -0.10 -9.21
C ALA A 47 6.92 -0.89 -7.91
N LEU A 48 5.70 -1.36 -7.63
CA LEU A 48 5.42 -2.32 -6.55
C LEU A 48 5.03 -3.65 -7.16
N TRP A 49 5.76 -4.71 -6.84
CA TRP A 49 5.48 -6.07 -7.28
C TRP A 49 5.02 -6.95 -6.13
N LEU A 50 3.94 -7.69 -6.35
CA LEU A 50 3.44 -8.72 -5.47
C LEU A 50 3.78 -10.08 -6.09
N HIS A 51 4.42 -10.95 -5.32
CA HIS A 51 4.81 -12.29 -5.75
C HIS A 51 4.11 -13.33 -4.88
N LEU A 52 3.30 -14.18 -5.51
CA LEU A 52 2.62 -15.27 -4.82
C LEU A 52 3.65 -16.24 -4.25
N HIS A 53 3.57 -16.48 -2.94
CA HIS A 53 4.45 -17.40 -2.24
C HIS A 53 3.63 -18.43 -1.46
N LYS A 54 3.73 -19.71 -1.85
CA LYS A 54 2.96 -20.84 -1.28
C LYS A 54 3.47 -21.31 0.10
N GLY A 55 3.89 -20.38 0.95
CA GLY A 55 4.39 -20.62 2.31
C GLY A 55 3.87 -19.56 3.28
N LYS A 56 4.21 -19.67 4.57
CA LYS A 56 3.90 -18.60 5.52
C LYS A 56 4.65 -17.34 5.13
N THR A 57 3.93 -16.33 4.67
CA THR A 57 4.43 -14.96 4.70
C THR A 57 4.46 -14.52 6.15
N GLN A 58 5.55 -13.86 6.53
CA GLN A 58 5.60 -13.06 7.73
C GLN A 58 5.66 -11.63 7.23
N GLY A 59 4.68 -10.82 7.60
CA GLY A 59 4.73 -9.37 7.36
C GLY A 59 5.93 -8.73 8.05
N GLY A 60 5.88 -7.40 8.19
CA GLY A 60 6.95 -6.62 8.80
C GLY A 60 7.80 -5.83 7.82
N ALA A 61 7.51 -5.90 6.51
CA ALA A 61 7.91 -4.81 5.63
C ALA A 61 7.14 -3.54 6.01
N HIS A 62 7.79 -2.40 5.84
CA HIS A 62 7.17 -1.08 5.92
C HIS A 62 7.42 -0.33 4.61
N ILE A 63 6.34 0.11 3.97
CA ILE A 63 6.40 0.84 2.69
C ILE A 63 5.51 2.06 2.79
N ALA A 64 6.10 3.22 2.52
CA ALA A 64 5.42 4.51 2.49
C ALA A 64 5.30 5.05 1.07
N PHE A 65 4.09 5.42 0.67
CA PHE A 65 3.77 6.00 -0.62
C PHE A 65 3.54 7.50 -0.47
N ARG A 66 4.19 8.29 -1.32
CA ARG A 66 3.92 9.73 -1.37
C ARG A 66 2.52 9.97 -1.93
N ALA A 67 1.70 10.65 -1.15
CA ALA A 67 0.34 11.00 -1.51
C ALA A 67 0.26 12.43 -2.08
N PRO A 68 -0.68 12.70 -3.01
CA PRO A 68 -0.84 14.04 -3.59
C PRO A 68 -1.54 15.03 -2.65
N SER A 69 -2.23 14.57 -1.60
CA SER A 69 -2.95 15.42 -0.64
C SER A 69 -3.36 14.68 0.63
N HIS A 70 -3.73 15.44 1.67
CA HIS A 70 -4.33 14.86 2.89
C HIS A 70 -5.65 14.12 2.60
N ASP A 71 -6.44 14.58 1.63
CA ASP A 71 -7.69 13.90 1.26
C ASP A 71 -7.42 12.56 0.55
N ALA A 72 -6.36 12.47 -0.25
CA ALA A 72 -5.91 11.19 -0.81
C ALA A 72 -5.49 10.21 0.30
N ILE A 73 -4.85 10.71 1.36
CA ILE A 73 -4.45 9.89 2.53
C ILE A 73 -5.68 9.39 3.31
N LYS A 74 -6.69 10.24 3.52
CA LYS A 74 -7.94 9.82 4.15
C LYS A 74 -8.65 8.74 3.33
N LYS A 75 -8.73 8.92 2.00
CA LYS A 75 -9.30 7.92 1.08
C LYS A 75 -8.49 6.63 1.07
N PHE A 76 -7.17 6.69 1.01
CA PHE A 76 -6.28 5.53 1.16
C PHE A 76 -6.65 4.71 2.40
N HIS A 77 -6.83 5.39 3.54
CA HIS A 77 -7.16 4.74 4.82
C HIS A 77 -8.55 4.11 4.79
N THR A 78 -9.57 4.87 4.38
CA THR A 78 -10.96 4.38 4.30
C THR A 78 -11.10 3.20 3.34
N GLU A 79 -10.56 3.31 2.12
CA GLU A 79 -10.65 2.24 1.11
C GLU A 79 -9.88 0.99 1.52
N GLY A 80 -8.73 1.16 2.18
CA GLY A 80 -7.97 0.02 2.69
C GLY A 80 -8.68 -0.74 3.79
N LEU A 81 -9.37 -0.05 4.71
CA LEU A 81 -10.23 -0.69 5.70
C LEU A 81 -11.39 -1.44 5.03
N ASN A 82 -12.05 -0.83 4.04
CA ASN A 82 -13.13 -1.48 3.28
C ASN A 82 -12.64 -2.71 2.50
N ALA A 83 -11.37 -2.72 2.08
CA ALA A 83 -10.74 -3.83 1.38
C ALA A 83 -10.18 -4.93 2.32
N GLY A 84 -10.43 -4.85 3.63
CA GLY A 84 -10.02 -5.86 4.61
C GLY A 84 -8.65 -5.63 5.24
N GLY A 85 -8.01 -4.49 4.97
CA GLY A 85 -6.85 -4.05 5.73
C GLY A 85 -7.21 -3.76 7.19
N LYS A 86 -6.21 -3.80 8.08
CA LYS A 86 -6.40 -3.47 9.50
C LYS A 86 -5.86 -2.08 9.79
N ASP A 87 -6.56 -1.32 10.62
CA ASP A 87 -6.05 -0.03 11.07
C ASP A 87 -4.72 -0.21 11.82
N ASN A 88 -3.74 0.61 11.47
CA ASN A 88 -2.46 0.72 12.17
C ASN A 88 -2.12 2.19 12.50
N GLY A 89 -3.08 3.10 12.31
CA GLY A 89 -2.92 4.53 12.53
C GLY A 89 -3.77 5.36 11.58
N ALA A 90 -4.92 5.84 12.08
CA ALA A 90 -5.83 6.72 11.35
C ALA A 90 -5.15 7.98 10.78
N ALA A 91 -5.67 8.51 9.69
CA ALA A 91 -5.13 9.68 9.00
C ALA A 91 -4.97 10.90 9.93
N GLY A 92 -3.76 11.45 10.00
CA GLY A 92 -3.49 12.58 10.87
C GLY A 92 -2.03 13.04 10.85
N HIS A 93 -1.77 14.15 11.54
CA HIS A 93 -0.42 14.67 11.72
C HIS A 93 0.41 13.77 12.63
N ARG A 94 1.67 13.51 12.23
CA ARG A 94 2.69 12.82 13.03
C ARG A 94 3.70 13.85 13.53
N LYS A 95 3.27 14.65 14.51
CA LYS A 95 4.03 15.81 15.01
C LYS A 95 5.37 15.43 15.65
N ASP A 96 5.48 14.17 16.07
CA ASP A 96 6.70 13.52 16.55
C ASP A 96 7.71 13.23 15.42
N TYR A 97 7.28 13.15 14.16
CA TYR A 97 8.15 12.96 12.99
C TYR A 97 8.55 14.31 12.40
N SER A 98 7.57 15.15 12.09
CA SER A 98 7.76 16.55 11.71
C SER A 98 6.46 17.36 11.80
N PRO A 99 6.51 18.70 11.84
CA PRO A 99 5.31 19.52 11.87
C PRO A 99 4.39 19.37 10.66
N THR A 100 4.94 19.02 9.49
CA THR A 100 4.18 18.90 8.22
C THR A 100 3.82 17.47 7.85
N TYR A 101 4.34 16.47 8.58
CA TYR A 101 4.11 15.06 8.29
C TYR A 101 2.64 14.69 8.54
N TYR A 102 1.89 14.43 7.49
CA TYR A 102 0.53 13.91 7.55
C TYR A 102 0.49 12.54 6.91
N ALA A 103 -0.01 11.54 7.63
CA ALA A 103 0.02 10.16 7.15
C ALA A 103 -1.13 9.31 7.69
N ALA A 104 -1.35 8.16 7.06
CA ALA A 104 -2.20 7.08 7.54
C ALA A 104 -1.50 5.73 7.35
N PHE A 105 -1.80 4.77 8.21
CA PHE A 105 -1.16 3.46 8.25
C PHE A 105 -2.20 2.34 8.27
N LEU A 106 -1.95 1.30 7.48
CA LEU A 106 -2.74 0.08 7.44
C LEU A 106 -1.82 -1.13 7.46
N LEU A 107 -2.27 -2.22 8.08
CA LEU A 107 -1.70 -3.54 7.83
C LEU A 107 -2.37 -4.16 6.60
N ASP A 108 -1.54 -4.62 5.66
CA ASP A 108 -2.01 -5.41 4.52
C ASP A 108 -2.39 -6.85 4.95
N PRO A 109 -2.93 -7.69 4.04
CA PRO A 109 -3.35 -9.07 4.36
C PRO A 109 -2.24 -9.95 4.96
N ASP A 110 -0.99 -9.66 4.62
CA ASP A 110 0.19 -10.39 5.08
C ASP A 110 0.83 -9.75 6.34
N GLY A 111 0.32 -8.60 6.80
CA GLY A 111 0.79 -7.89 7.98
C GLY A 111 1.91 -6.88 7.73
N ASN A 112 2.14 -6.45 6.49
CA ASN A 112 3.07 -5.35 6.18
C ASN A 112 2.45 -4.00 6.57
N ASN A 113 3.27 -3.09 7.08
CA ASN A 113 2.83 -1.74 7.44
C ASN A 113 2.87 -0.82 6.20
N VAL A 114 1.70 -0.57 5.62
CA VAL A 114 1.52 0.24 4.42
C VAL A 114 1.11 1.65 4.82
N GLU A 115 1.87 2.64 4.36
CA GLU A 115 1.68 4.04 4.69
C GLU A 115 1.39 4.89 3.46
N ALA A 116 0.49 5.85 3.59
CA ALA A 116 0.40 6.99 2.68
C ALA A 116 0.80 8.26 3.42
N VAL A 117 1.72 9.04 2.85
CA VAL A 117 2.35 10.20 3.49
C VAL A 117 2.39 11.43 2.58
N SER A 118 2.16 12.60 3.16
CA SER A 118 2.43 13.91 2.58
C SER A 118 3.25 14.73 3.58
N THR A 119 4.28 15.42 3.10
CA THR A 119 5.21 16.23 3.90
C THR A 119 5.43 17.59 3.27
#